data_AF-A0A512HB67-F1
#
_entry.id   AF-A0A512HB67-F1
#
_cell.length_a   1.000
_cell.length_b   1.000
_cell.length_c   1.000
_cell.angle_alpha   90.00
_cell.angle_beta   90.00
_cell.angle_gamma   90.00
#
_symmetry.space_group_name_H-M   'P 1'
#
loop_
_entity.id
_entity.type
_entity.pdbx_description
1 polymer ?
#
loop_
_entity_poly.entity_id
_entity_poly.type
_entity_poly.pdbx_seq_one_letter_code
_entity_poly.pdbx_strand_id
1 'polypeptide(L)'
;MKRDAINEKVLKLLARFGSVDIPGLVAEVSRVDASAILQSGVLVDASGKVQLGQVGVMESLLVMALGGKPTVTMPRSIEPVRDALILFLKLNNTDRFGYHPDDRPERWAFRILDQLFLEFAQRNDLSLKDRLVLLHAAQNPLWHAAFSYALKLYLQVVERGEAFIKTTDKPAMAATATAFRTAVEVRRAKIPKLKYGNPLAGFKEITEYAIGQYFDGLDINDAMSQTLVQSQLGTGGDSGQERFKAFLDANRITMDMFPTTAAQLYAQVGASIQFKHTEEEVSNVLYEFAKQTQQQKQMESMFGNFAEAAFPVAAKCSQLMSFKGLEANDAANLLVRWMRESGALDDIRGADRRTRIEAVLDTISKDELSNLMAFRSGRTTSGELGTAVINQYVQGHVKLLTLNAVNQKMQRVQAALTSQMDASEAFVARPGAAILKDMTFGVDEFFRTLRSVFRDIFEAADSTRLTQTRTLDEFRRKYGPLSTVSVMVPRDPKVSSGAWIEQARKELGEVSSYVFEKRLQR
;
A
#
# COMPACT_ATOMS: atom_id res chain seq x y z
N MET A 1 43.41 -22.24 -11.76
CA MET A 1 44.19 -22.06 -10.51
C MET A 1 43.46 -21.26 -9.43
N LYS A 2 43.13 -19.95 -9.57
CA LYS A 2 42.41 -19.21 -8.49
C LYS A 2 40.91 -19.55 -8.36
N ARG A 3 40.22 -19.86 -9.46
CA ARG A 3 38.83 -20.37 -9.45
C ARG A 3 38.73 -21.70 -8.70
N ASP A 4 39.67 -22.60 -8.95
CA ASP A 4 39.78 -23.90 -8.28
C ASP A 4 40.04 -23.73 -6.77
N ALA A 5 40.92 -22.81 -6.38
CA ALA A 5 41.22 -22.53 -4.98
C ALA A 5 40.01 -21.99 -4.18
N ILE A 6 39.15 -21.18 -4.81
CA ILE A 6 37.91 -20.68 -4.17
C ILE A 6 36.86 -21.79 -4.13
N ASN A 7 36.71 -22.56 -5.21
CA ASN A 7 35.85 -23.72 -5.23
C ASN A 7 36.23 -24.73 -4.15
N GLU A 8 37.52 -25.01 -3.95
CA GLU A 8 38.01 -25.87 -2.88
C GLU A 8 37.63 -25.35 -1.48
N LYS A 9 37.75 -24.04 -1.25
CA LYS A 9 37.34 -23.44 0.03
C LYS A 9 35.84 -23.57 0.27
N VAL A 10 35.02 -23.36 -0.76
CA VAL A 10 33.56 -23.50 -0.70
C VAL A 10 33.15 -24.96 -0.53
N LEU A 11 33.78 -25.88 -1.26
CA LEU A 11 33.58 -27.33 -1.12
C LEU A 11 33.97 -27.83 0.28
N LYS A 12 35.05 -27.30 0.87
CA LYS A 12 35.43 -27.58 2.27
C LYS A 12 34.39 -27.09 3.28
N LEU A 13 33.69 -25.98 3.00
CA LEU A 13 32.57 -25.52 3.82
C LEU A 13 31.35 -26.43 3.65
N LEU A 14 31.04 -26.85 2.42
CA LEU A 14 29.94 -27.78 2.12
C LEU A 14 30.13 -29.16 2.77
N ALA A 15 31.35 -29.68 2.80
CA ALA A 15 31.68 -30.97 3.41
C ALA A 15 31.33 -31.04 4.91
N ARG A 16 31.23 -29.89 5.60
CA ARG A 16 30.86 -29.83 7.02
C ARG A 16 29.38 -30.19 7.27
N PHE A 17 28.54 -30.22 6.25
CA PHE A 17 27.12 -30.51 6.39
C PHE A 17 26.76 -31.99 6.24
N GLY A 18 27.72 -32.87 5.89
CA GLY A 18 27.59 -34.33 5.89
C GLY A 18 26.51 -34.97 5.00
N SER A 19 25.68 -34.16 4.33
CA SER A 19 24.44 -34.54 3.64
C SER A 19 24.45 -34.21 2.14
N VAL A 20 25.61 -33.84 1.60
CA VAL A 20 25.78 -33.43 0.20
C VAL A 20 26.70 -34.43 -0.49
N ASP A 21 26.22 -35.06 -1.57
CA ASP A 21 27.06 -35.85 -2.47
C ASP A 21 27.98 -34.91 -3.27
N ILE A 22 29.18 -34.68 -2.73
CA ILE A 22 30.17 -33.75 -3.30
C ILE A 22 30.60 -34.18 -4.72
N PRO A 23 30.95 -35.47 -4.98
CA PRO A 23 31.23 -35.94 -6.33
C PRO A 23 30.09 -35.72 -7.32
N GLY A 24 28.85 -36.04 -6.95
CA GLY A 24 27.68 -35.81 -7.78
C GLY A 24 27.44 -34.33 -8.08
N LEU A 25 27.62 -33.46 -7.07
CA LEU A 25 27.48 -32.02 -7.20
C LEU A 25 28.53 -31.41 -8.15
N VAL A 26 29.78 -31.85 -8.08
CA VAL A 26 30.85 -31.37 -8.98
C VAL A 26 30.52 -31.71 -10.44
N ALA A 27 29.93 -32.89 -10.69
CA ALA A 27 29.47 -33.28 -12.03
C ALA A 27 28.28 -32.42 -12.49
N GLU A 28 27.33 -32.10 -11.61
CA GLU A 28 26.18 -31.24 -11.91
C GLU A 28 26.61 -29.80 -12.24
N VAL A 29 27.53 -29.23 -11.46
CA VAL A 29 28.06 -27.86 -11.63
C VAL A 29 28.75 -27.67 -12.99
N SER A 30 29.33 -28.74 -13.56
CA SER A 30 30.06 -28.70 -14.83
C SER A 30 29.19 -28.50 -16.09
N ARG A 31 27.85 -28.56 -15.98
CA ARG A 31 26.93 -28.62 -17.13
C ARG A 31 25.89 -27.50 -17.18
N VAL A 32 26.11 -26.39 -16.47
CA VAL A 32 25.03 -25.41 -16.23
C VAL A 32 25.18 -24.14 -17.08
N ASP A 33 24.11 -23.77 -17.78
CA ASP A 33 24.00 -22.49 -18.49
C ASP A 33 23.70 -21.34 -17.52
N ALA A 34 24.35 -20.19 -17.72
CA ALA A 34 24.23 -19.02 -16.86
C ALA A 34 22.80 -18.42 -16.87
N SER A 35 22.16 -18.41 -18.05
CA SER A 35 20.79 -17.89 -18.19
C SER A 35 19.77 -18.77 -17.48
N ALA A 36 19.95 -20.10 -17.51
CA ALA A 36 19.11 -21.04 -16.79
C ALA A 36 19.23 -20.90 -15.26
N ILE A 37 20.40 -20.55 -14.73
CA ILE A 37 20.59 -20.33 -13.28
C ILE A 37 19.90 -19.05 -12.82
N LEU A 38 19.97 -17.96 -13.60
CA LEU A 38 19.32 -16.70 -13.25
C LEU A 38 17.79 -16.82 -13.20
N GLN A 39 17.22 -17.69 -14.03
CA GLN A 39 15.79 -18.01 -14.05
C GLN A 39 15.41 -19.12 -13.07
N SER A 40 16.37 -19.69 -12.34
CA SER A 40 16.10 -20.77 -11.40
C SER A 40 15.28 -20.27 -10.20
N GLY A 41 14.44 -21.16 -9.67
CA GLY A 41 13.61 -20.95 -8.47
C GLY A 41 14.38 -20.49 -7.22
N VAL A 42 15.71 -20.53 -7.25
CA VAL A 42 16.63 -20.18 -6.16
C VAL A 42 17.00 -18.69 -6.19
N LEU A 43 17.13 -18.08 -7.38
CA LEU A 43 17.43 -16.65 -7.53
C LEU A 43 16.18 -15.81 -7.80
N VAL A 44 15.17 -16.41 -8.43
CA VAL A 44 13.88 -15.80 -8.69
C VAL A 44 12.81 -16.78 -8.24
N ASP A 45 11.90 -16.37 -7.35
CA ASP A 45 10.83 -17.25 -6.90
C ASP A 45 9.73 -17.46 -7.96
N ALA A 46 8.78 -18.36 -7.70
CA ALA A 46 7.68 -18.66 -8.62
C ALA A 46 6.75 -17.46 -8.90
N SER A 47 6.79 -16.41 -8.06
CA SER A 47 6.07 -15.16 -8.29
C SER A 47 6.92 -14.10 -9.02
N GLY A 48 8.13 -14.46 -9.41
CA GLY A 48 9.05 -13.57 -10.12
C GLY A 48 9.86 -12.66 -9.20
N LYS A 49 9.89 -12.86 -7.88
CA LYS A 49 10.68 -12.00 -6.96
C LYS A 49 12.13 -12.42 -6.87
N VAL A 50 13.04 -11.46 -6.87
CA VAL A 50 14.48 -11.70 -6.67
C VAL A 50 14.75 -12.13 -5.24
N GLN A 51 15.41 -13.26 -5.03
CA GLN A 51 15.84 -13.72 -3.70
C GLN A 51 17.13 -13.02 -3.27
N LEU A 52 17.04 -11.73 -2.94
CA LEU A 52 18.17 -10.90 -2.51
C LEU A 52 18.89 -11.50 -1.29
N GLY A 53 18.14 -12.17 -0.42
CA GLY A 53 18.68 -12.90 0.74
C GLY A 53 19.71 -13.96 0.35
N GLN A 54 19.45 -14.75 -0.69
CA GLN A 54 20.37 -15.80 -1.13
C GLN A 54 21.68 -15.21 -1.64
N VAL A 55 21.62 -14.10 -2.39
CA VAL A 55 22.81 -13.42 -2.89
C VAL A 55 23.64 -12.83 -1.74
N GLY A 56 22.99 -12.21 -0.75
CA GLY A 56 23.66 -11.69 0.44
C GLY A 56 24.34 -12.79 1.29
N VAL A 57 23.70 -13.96 1.41
CA VAL A 57 24.28 -15.12 2.10
C VAL A 57 25.49 -15.67 1.33
N MET A 58 25.39 -15.81 0.00
CA MET A 58 26.53 -16.22 -0.84
C MET A 58 27.72 -15.26 -0.70
N GLU A 59 27.47 -13.95 -0.77
CA GLU A 59 28.50 -12.93 -0.56
C GLU A 59 29.15 -13.06 0.82
N SER A 60 28.36 -13.17 1.89
CA SER A 60 28.88 -13.29 3.26
C SER A 60 29.72 -14.55 3.46
N LEU A 61 29.30 -15.68 2.87
CA LEU A 61 30.07 -16.93 2.90
C LEU A 61 31.40 -16.80 2.18
N LEU A 62 31.41 -16.10 1.05
CA LEU A 62 32.62 -15.84 0.28
C LEU A 62 33.58 -14.90 1.03
N VAL A 63 33.05 -13.86 1.69
CA VAL A 63 33.84 -13.00 2.59
C VAL A 63 34.45 -13.81 3.73
N MET A 64 33.67 -14.68 4.37
CA MET A 64 34.16 -15.55 5.44
C MET A 64 35.23 -16.55 4.95
N ALA A 65 35.06 -17.13 3.77
CA ALA A 65 36.05 -18.04 3.15
C ALA A 65 37.38 -17.33 2.80
N LEU A 66 37.35 -16.00 2.65
CA LEU A 66 38.51 -15.16 2.45
C LEU A 66 39.04 -14.53 3.75
N GLY A 67 38.47 -14.86 4.91
CA GLY A 67 38.92 -14.39 6.22
C GLY A 67 38.39 -13.02 6.64
N GLY A 68 37.38 -12.48 5.95
CA GLY A 68 36.71 -11.23 6.30
C GLY A 68 35.52 -11.41 7.24
N LYS A 69 34.92 -10.27 7.63
CA LYS A 69 33.69 -10.22 8.43
C LYS A 69 32.46 -10.26 7.50
N PRO A 70 31.46 -11.14 7.73
CA PRO A 70 30.28 -11.24 6.87
C PRO A 70 29.51 -9.92 6.81
N THR A 71 28.88 -9.67 5.67
CA THR A 71 28.17 -8.42 5.35
C THR A 71 26.69 -8.47 5.76
N VAL A 72 26.13 -9.67 5.94
CA VAL A 72 24.84 -9.89 6.58
C VAL A 72 24.96 -10.93 7.69
N THR A 73 23.97 -10.96 8.57
CA THR A 73 23.86 -12.00 9.58
C THR A 73 23.56 -13.34 8.92
N MET A 74 24.39 -14.34 9.20
CA MET A 74 24.25 -15.68 8.63
C MET A 74 22.99 -16.39 9.16
N PRO A 75 22.21 -17.08 8.30
CA PRO A 75 21.07 -17.87 8.73
C PRO A 75 21.45 -18.91 9.78
N ARG A 76 20.58 -19.12 10.77
CA ARG A 76 20.79 -20.14 11.82
C ARG A 76 20.54 -21.56 11.32
N SER A 77 19.67 -21.72 10.32
CA SER A 77 19.41 -23.01 9.70
C SER A 77 20.50 -23.35 8.67
N ILE A 78 20.79 -24.65 8.56
CA ILE A 78 21.85 -25.16 7.68
C ILE A 78 21.42 -25.14 6.20
N GLU A 79 20.14 -25.37 5.90
CA GLU A 79 19.65 -25.52 4.52
C GLU A 79 19.91 -24.29 3.65
N PRO A 80 19.60 -23.03 4.06
CA PRO A 80 19.87 -21.86 3.23
C PRO A 80 21.37 -21.64 2.98
N VAL A 81 22.21 -22.02 3.95
CA VAL A 81 23.67 -21.92 3.81
C VAL A 81 24.18 -22.92 2.78
N ARG A 82 23.69 -24.17 2.85
CA ARG A 82 24.02 -25.22 1.88
C ARG A 82 23.58 -24.84 0.47
N ASP A 83 22.33 -24.39 0.32
CA ASP A 83 21.76 -24.05 -0.98
C ASP A 83 22.48 -22.84 -1.61
N ALA A 84 22.86 -21.84 -0.81
CA ALA A 84 23.69 -20.72 -1.24
C ALA A 84 25.08 -21.17 -1.73
N LEU A 85 25.76 -22.09 -1.03
CA LEU A 85 27.07 -22.60 -1.47
C LEU A 85 26.97 -23.42 -2.76
N ILE A 86 25.91 -24.21 -2.93
CA ILE A 86 25.64 -24.94 -4.17
C ILE A 86 25.42 -23.96 -5.33
N LEU A 87 24.59 -22.93 -5.11
CA LEU A 87 24.33 -21.90 -6.11
C LEU A 87 25.60 -21.12 -6.47
N PHE A 88 26.43 -20.78 -5.48
CA PHE A 88 27.74 -20.16 -5.70
C PHE A 88 28.59 -21.02 -6.64
N LEU A 89 28.72 -22.33 -6.38
CA LEU A 89 29.52 -23.23 -7.22
C LEU A 89 29.00 -23.27 -8.65
N LYS A 90 27.67 -23.36 -8.84
CA LYS A 90 27.02 -23.33 -10.16
C LYS A 90 27.32 -22.03 -10.90
N LEU A 91 27.14 -20.88 -10.25
CA LEU A 91 27.41 -19.56 -10.84
C LEU A 91 28.90 -19.37 -11.15
N ASN A 92 29.77 -19.76 -10.22
CA ASN A 92 31.23 -19.60 -10.35
C ASN A 92 31.82 -20.43 -11.49
N ASN A 93 31.12 -21.49 -11.91
CA ASN A 93 31.53 -22.32 -13.03
C ASN A 93 31.05 -21.80 -14.40
N THR A 94 30.32 -20.69 -14.43
CA THR A 94 29.94 -20.02 -15.68
C THR A 94 31.01 -18.99 -16.09
N ASP A 95 31.15 -18.73 -17.39
CA ASP A 95 32.08 -17.71 -17.88
C ASP A 95 31.72 -16.31 -17.38
N ARG A 96 30.42 -16.04 -17.25
CA ARG A 96 29.86 -14.73 -16.90
C ARG A 96 29.97 -14.39 -15.41
N PHE A 97 29.71 -15.35 -14.53
CA PHE A 97 29.69 -15.17 -13.08
C PHE A 97 30.88 -15.83 -12.36
N GLY A 98 31.86 -16.33 -13.11
CA GLY A 98 33.10 -16.83 -12.53
C GLY A 98 33.83 -15.75 -11.73
N TYR A 99 34.26 -16.10 -10.53
CA TYR A 99 35.08 -15.28 -9.65
C TYR A 99 36.47 -15.11 -10.26
N HIS A 100 36.88 -13.85 -10.44
CA HIS A 100 38.16 -13.49 -11.05
C HIS A 100 39.25 -13.20 -10.01
N PRO A 101 40.53 -13.26 -10.40
CA PRO A 101 41.66 -12.96 -9.52
C PRO A 101 41.61 -11.62 -8.78
N ASP A 102 40.98 -10.62 -9.38
CA ASP A 102 40.87 -9.24 -8.88
C ASP A 102 39.47 -8.92 -8.33
N ASP A 103 38.58 -9.93 -8.29
CA ASP A 103 37.26 -9.75 -7.70
C ASP A 103 37.37 -9.60 -6.17
N ARG A 104 36.51 -8.74 -5.65
CA ARG A 104 36.08 -8.76 -4.25
C ARG A 104 34.72 -9.47 -4.17
N PRO A 105 34.38 -10.09 -3.03
CA PRO A 105 33.07 -10.73 -2.86
C PRO A 105 31.90 -9.80 -3.19
N GLU A 106 32.01 -8.52 -2.81
CA GLU A 106 30.99 -7.51 -3.10
C GLU A 106 30.82 -7.30 -4.61
N ARG A 107 31.94 -7.17 -5.34
CA ARG A 107 31.94 -6.97 -6.80
C ARG A 107 31.39 -8.19 -7.54
N TRP A 108 31.66 -9.40 -7.03
CA TRP A 108 31.11 -10.63 -7.57
C TRP A 108 29.59 -10.69 -7.38
N ALA A 109 29.11 -10.47 -6.16
CA ALA A 109 27.68 -10.47 -5.84
C ALA A 109 26.92 -9.38 -6.63
N PHE A 110 27.54 -8.21 -6.77
CA PHE A 110 27.01 -7.11 -7.57
C PHE A 110 26.68 -7.52 -9.02
N ARG A 111 27.57 -8.26 -9.70
CA ARG A 111 27.33 -8.69 -11.10
C ARG A 111 26.07 -9.54 -11.25
N ILE A 112 25.77 -10.38 -10.25
CA ILE A 112 24.56 -11.21 -10.25
C ILE A 112 23.33 -10.31 -10.06
N LEU A 113 23.36 -9.41 -9.09
CA LEU A 113 22.26 -8.51 -8.79
C LEU A 113 21.95 -7.56 -9.93
N ASP A 114 22.99 -7.00 -10.55
CA ASP A 114 22.83 -6.08 -11.67
C ASP A 114 22.20 -6.77 -12.88
N GLN A 115 22.61 -8.01 -13.17
CA GLN A 115 21.98 -8.79 -14.25
C GLN A 115 20.53 -9.13 -13.93
N LEU A 116 20.23 -9.58 -12.71
CA LEU A 116 18.85 -9.89 -12.31
C LEU A 116 17.96 -8.66 -12.48
N PHE A 117 18.44 -7.48 -12.08
CA PHE A 117 17.63 -6.28 -12.12
C PHE A 117 17.58 -5.58 -13.48
N LEU A 118 18.58 -5.73 -14.35
CA LEU A 118 18.44 -5.32 -15.75
C LEU A 118 17.24 -6.01 -16.42
N GLU A 119 17.01 -7.29 -16.09
CA GLU A 119 15.85 -8.05 -16.57
C GLU A 119 14.52 -7.56 -15.95
N PHE A 120 14.52 -7.02 -14.72
CA PHE A 120 13.35 -6.37 -14.12
C PHE A 120 13.13 -4.92 -14.58
N ALA A 121 14.20 -4.16 -14.80
CA ALA A 121 14.14 -2.80 -15.34
C ALA A 121 13.55 -2.79 -16.76
N GLN A 122 13.75 -3.86 -17.53
CA GLN A 122 13.09 -4.09 -18.81
C GLN A 122 11.56 -4.32 -18.69
N ARG A 123 11.05 -4.74 -17.52
CA ARG A 123 9.61 -4.88 -17.23
C ARG A 123 8.95 -3.58 -16.79
N ASN A 124 9.74 -2.54 -16.53
CA ASN A 124 9.30 -1.16 -16.25
C ASN A 124 8.49 -0.99 -14.93
N ASP A 125 8.76 -1.81 -13.92
CA ASP A 125 8.04 -1.78 -12.63
C ASP A 125 8.39 -0.59 -11.72
N LEU A 126 9.55 0.06 -11.97
CA LEU A 126 9.99 1.26 -11.25
C LEU A 126 10.08 2.46 -12.19
N SER A 127 9.35 3.52 -11.84
CA SER A 127 9.38 4.79 -12.57
C SER A 127 10.73 5.51 -12.39
N LEU A 128 11.00 6.50 -13.24
CA LEU A 128 12.19 7.35 -13.10
C LEU A 128 12.21 8.07 -11.73
N LYS A 129 11.05 8.49 -11.20
CA LYS A 129 10.99 9.05 -9.84
C LYS A 129 11.39 8.04 -8.77
N ASP A 130 10.93 6.79 -8.89
CA ASP A 130 11.28 5.74 -7.92
C ASP A 130 12.79 5.47 -7.93
N ARG A 131 13.39 5.38 -9.12
CA ARG A 131 14.84 5.23 -9.32
C ARG A 131 15.62 6.42 -8.75
N LEU A 132 15.12 7.65 -8.90
CA LEU A 132 15.72 8.85 -8.31
C LEU A 132 15.70 8.81 -6.78
N VAL A 133 14.60 8.35 -6.17
CA VAL A 133 14.53 8.14 -4.71
C VAL A 133 15.51 7.07 -4.25
N LEU A 134 15.65 5.97 -4.99
CA LEU A 134 16.66 4.92 -4.70
C LEU A 134 18.08 5.47 -4.81
N LEU A 135 18.35 6.34 -5.79
CA LEU A 135 19.63 7.04 -5.92
C LEU A 135 19.91 7.92 -4.69
N HIS A 136 18.92 8.67 -4.21
CA HIS A 136 19.05 9.45 -2.98
C HIS A 136 19.31 8.57 -1.78
N ALA A 137 18.60 7.46 -1.63
CA ALA A 137 18.84 6.50 -0.55
C ALA A 137 20.27 5.94 -0.58
N ALA A 138 20.85 5.74 -1.76
CA ALA A 138 22.23 5.24 -1.93
C ALA A 138 23.32 6.26 -1.60
N GLN A 139 23.02 7.57 -1.72
CA GLN A 139 24.01 8.65 -1.68
C GLN A 139 23.84 9.59 -0.46
N ASN A 140 22.65 9.69 0.11
CA ASN A 140 22.31 10.63 1.17
C ASN A 140 21.93 9.89 2.47
N PRO A 141 22.62 10.12 3.60
CA PRO A 141 22.35 9.43 4.86
C PRO A 141 20.93 9.62 5.41
N LEU A 142 20.29 10.78 5.21
CA LEU A 142 18.90 11.00 5.64
C LEU A 142 17.94 10.11 4.85
N TRP A 143 18.14 10.04 3.53
CA TRP A 143 17.32 9.20 2.65
C TRP A 143 17.60 7.72 2.85
N HIS A 144 18.86 7.32 3.08
CA HIS A 144 19.21 5.96 3.50
C HIS A 144 18.41 5.60 4.74
N ALA A 145 18.51 6.39 5.81
CA ALA A 145 17.82 6.11 7.07
C ALA A 145 16.30 6.02 6.87
N ALA A 146 15.73 6.93 6.07
CA ALA A 146 14.30 6.93 5.79
C ALA A 146 13.85 5.67 5.03
N PHE A 147 14.55 5.35 3.95
CA PHE A 147 14.28 4.17 3.14
C PHE A 147 14.45 2.88 3.92
N SER A 148 15.56 2.74 4.65
CA SER A 148 15.84 1.52 5.42
C SER A 148 14.83 1.29 6.52
N TYR A 149 14.41 2.35 7.19
CA TYR A 149 13.37 2.24 8.20
C TYR A 149 12.00 1.89 7.58
N ALA A 150 11.62 2.53 6.48
CA ALA A 150 10.37 2.20 5.77
C ALA A 150 10.37 0.75 5.31
N LEU A 151 11.44 0.28 4.66
CA LEU A 151 11.57 -1.11 4.21
C LEU A 151 11.52 -2.08 5.40
N LYS A 152 12.20 -1.76 6.50
CA LYS A 152 12.13 -2.58 7.72
C LYS A 152 10.70 -2.74 8.22
N LEU A 153 9.92 -1.66 8.29
CA LEU A 153 8.52 -1.75 8.69
C LEU A 153 7.72 -2.63 7.73
N TYR A 154 7.89 -2.47 6.41
CA TYR A 154 7.25 -3.34 5.42
C TYR A 154 7.58 -4.81 5.65
N LEU A 155 8.86 -5.15 5.79
CA LEU A 155 9.29 -6.54 5.98
C LEU A 155 8.73 -7.13 7.28
N GLN A 156 8.77 -6.39 8.38
CA GLN A 156 8.24 -6.85 9.67
C GLN A 156 6.72 -7.03 9.65
N VAL A 157 5.99 -6.17 8.95
CA VAL A 157 4.53 -6.27 8.80
C VAL A 157 4.17 -7.48 7.94
N VAL A 158 4.90 -7.71 6.84
CA VAL A 158 4.67 -8.84 5.93
C VAL A 158 5.02 -10.17 6.59
N GLU A 159 6.13 -10.26 7.31
CA GLU A 159 6.59 -11.49 7.99
C GLU A 159 5.59 -12.01 9.02
N ARG A 160 4.87 -11.11 9.69
CA ARG A 160 3.84 -11.48 10.69
C ARG A 160 2.54 -12.02 10.07
N GLY A 161 2.40 -11.95 8.75
CA GLY A 161 1.30 -12.52 8.01
C GLY A 161 -0.03 -11.76 8.10
N GLU A 162 -0.99 -12.18 7.28
CA GLU A 162 -2.24 -11.45 7.06
C GLU A 162 -3.11 -11.32 8.33
N ALA A 163 -3.10 -12.32 9.21
CA ALA A 163 -3.86 -12.31 10.46
C ALA A 163 -3.38 -11.23 11.44
N PHE A 164 -2.07 -10.99 11.49
CA PHE A 164 -1.51 -9.90 12.28
C PHE A 164 -1.87 -8.55 11.67
N ILE A 165 -1.74 -8.40 10.36
CA ILE A 165 -2.09 -7.17 9.64
C ILE A 165 -3.55 -6.79 9.87
N LYS A 166 -4.47 -7.77 9.79
CA LYS A 166 -5.89 -7.58 10.13
C LYS A 166 -6.10 -7.12 11.57
N THR A 167 -5.26 -7.55 12.50
CA THR A 167 -5.31 -7.10 13.90
C THR A 167 -4.79 -5.68 14.06
N THR A 168 -3.69 -5.34 13.38
CA THR A 168 -3.13 -3.98 13.39
C THR A 168 -4.07 -2.98 12.70
N ASP A 169 -4.86 -3.41 11.72
CA ASP A 169 -5.86 -2.60 11.03
C ASP A 169 -7.17 -2.40 11.83
N LYS A 170 -7.36 -3.13 12.95
CA LYS A 170 -8.56 -3.00 13.82
C LYS A 170 -8.90 -1.56 14.21
N PRO A 171 -7.95 -0.67 14.55
CA PRO A 171 -8.26 0.72 14.85
C PRO A 171 -8.85 1.46 13.65
N ALA A 172 -8.36 1.21 12.43
CA ALA A 172 -8.92 1.77 11.20
C ALA A 172 -10.32 1.19 10.92
N MET A 173 -10.52 -0.11 11.13
CA MET A 173 -11.85 -0.74 11.04
C MET A 173 -12.83 -0.15 12.07
N ALA A 174 -12.42 0.02 13.32
CA ALA A 174 -13.22 0.60 14.39
C ALA A 174 -13.53 2.08 14.15
N ALA A 175 -12.58 2.84 13.61
CA ALA A 175 -12.77 4.22 13.19
C ALA A 175 -13.75 4.31 12.01
N THR A 176 -13.65 3.39 11.04
CA THR A 176 -14.60 3.28 9.92
C THR A 176 -16.01 2.98 10.44
N ALA A 177 -16.15 2.01 11.34
CA ALA A 177 -17.44 1.67 11.95
C ALA A 177 -18.01 2.82 12.81
N THR A 178 -17.15 3.55 13.52
CA THR A 178 -17.56 4.72 14.31
C THR A 178 -17.99 5.87 13.40
N ALA A 179 -17.22 6.17 12.35
CA ALA A 179 -17.58 7.19 11.38
C ALA A 179 -18.93 6.89 10.72
N PHE A 180 -19.15 5.61 10.35
CA PHE A 180 -20.43 5.13 9.87
C PHE A 180 -21.55 5.37 10.89
N ARG A 181 -21.35 5.01 12.16
CA ARG A 181 -22.33 5.23 13.25
C ARG A 181 -22.63 6.71 13.48
N THR A 182 -21.62 7.56 13.58
CA THR A 182 -21.77 9.01 13.82
C THR A 182 -22.51 9.68 12.67
N ALA A 183 -22.20 9.32 11.42
CA ALA A 183 -22.92 9.88 10.28
C ALA A 183 -24.39 9.46 10.24
N VAL A 184 -24.70 8.21 10.62
CA VAL A 184 -26.08 7.76 10.86
C VAL A 184 -26.77 8.62 11.93
N GLU A 185 -26.10 8.89 13.05
CA GLU A 185 -26.64 9.74 14.14
C GLU A 185 -26.85 11.21 13.72
N VAL A 186 -25.94 11.77 12.91
CA VAL A 186 -26.11 13.12 12.36
C VAL A 186 -27.31 13.18 11.43
N ARG A 187 -27.50 12.16 10.58
CA ARG A 187 -28.69 12.07 9.72
C ARG A 187 -29.95 11.94 10.56
N ARG A 188 -29.92 11.09 11.58
CA ARG A 188 -31.00 10.93 12.57
C ARG A 188 -31.41 12.26 13.20
N ALA A 189 -30.44 13.11 13.55
CA ALA A 189 -30.71 14.42 14.14
C ALA A 189 -31.35 15.41 13.15
N LYS A 190 -31.10 15.27 11.84
CA LYS A 190 -31.69 16.07 10.76
C LYS A 190 -33.10 15.61 10.37
N ILE A 191 -33.52 14.40 10.75
CA ILE A 191 -34.89 13.95 10.59
C ILE A 191 -35.78 14.82 11.50
N PRO A 192 -36.83 15.49 10.99
CA PRO A 192 -37.69 16.35 11.80
C PRO A 192 -38.27 15.60 13.01
N LYS A 193 -37.83 15.96 14.22
CA LYS A 193 -38.24 15.32 15.49
C LYS A 193 -39.73 15.50 15.82
N LEU A 194 -40.40 16.45 15.17
CA LEU A 194 -41.76 16.91 15.51
C LEU A 194 -42.91 16.05 14.96
N LYS A 195 -42.63 14.90 14.33
CA LYS A 195 -43.68 13.91 14.04
C LYS A 195 -43.51 12.57 14.76
N TYR A 196 -42.43 12.32 15.53
CA TYR A 196 -41.98 10.93 15.79
C TYR A 196 -41.49 10.54 17.19
N GLY A 197 -41.89 11.26 18.25
CA GLY A 197 -42.09 10.70 19.60
C GLY A 197 -40.95 9.98 20.37
N ASN A 198 -39.78 9.66 19.80
CA ASN A 198 -38.71 8.97 20.52
C ASN A 198 -37.29 9.48 20.17
N PRO A 199 -36.63 10.18 21.10
CA PRO A 199 -35.28 10.69 20.93
C PRO A 199 -34.17 9.62 21.10
N LEU A 200 -34.45 8.30 21.11
CA LEU A 200 -33.44 7.22 21.23
C LEU A 200 -33.27 6.19 20.05
N ALA A 201 -34.09 6.19 19.00
CA ALA A 201 -34.00 5.34 17.78
C ALA A 201 -32.63 5.19 17.05
N GLY A 202 -32.01 4.01 17.04
CA GLY A 202 -30.80 3.64 16.27
C GLY A 202 -30.99 3.40 14.75
N PHE A 203 -29.92 2.97 14.04
CA PHE A 203 -29.92 2.76 12.57
C PHE A 203 -31.02 1.81 12.09
N LYS A 204 -31.24 0.75 12.86
CA LYS A 204 -32.31 -0.22 12.64
C LYS A 204 -33.66 0.50 12.69
N GLU A 205 -33.95 1.25 13.75
CA GLU A 205 -35.20 2.01 13.87
C GLU A 205 -35.34 3.10 12.80
N ILE A 206 -34.26 3.76 12.35
CA ILE A 206 -34.32 4.77 11.27
C ILE A 206 -34.61 4.13 9.91
N THR A 207 -34.02 2.97 9.65
CA THR A 207 -34.22 2.21 8.41
C THR A 207 -35.62 1.60 8.39
N GLU A 208 -36.06 1.03 9.51
CA GLU A 208 -37.42 0.51 9.74
C GLU A 208 -38.48 1.63 9.72
N TYR A 209 -38.11 2.84 10.12
CA TYR A 209 -38.99 4.01 10.11
C TYR A 209 -39.04 4.70 8.74
N ALA A 210 -37.95 4.73 7.96
CA ALA A 210 -38.02 5.11 6.54
C ALA A 210 -38.90 4.13 5.75
N ILE A 211 -38.84 2.85 6.13
CA ILE A 211 -39.80 1.82 5.69
C ILE A 211 -41.21 2.13 6.24
N GLY A 212 -41.38 2.58 7.49
CA GLY A 212 -42.68 2.91 8.12
C GLY A 212 -43.35 4.24 7.67
N GLN A 213 -42.61 5.23 7.17
CA GLN A 213 -43.21 6.42 6.51
C GLN A 213 -43.96 6.05 5.23
N TYR A 214 -43.63 4.91 4.63
CA TYR A 214 -44.36 4.34 3.51
C TYR A 214 -45.73 3.77 3.92
N PHE A 215 -46.02 3.67 5.22
CA PHE A 215 -47.21 3.04 5.81
C PHE A 215 -48.01 3.97 6.74
N ASP A 216 -47.94 5.29 6.54
CA ASP A 216 -48.69 6.28 7.34
C ASP A 216 -48.52 6.19 8.87
N GLY A 217 -47.38 5.67 9.36
CA GLY A 217 -46.96 5.86 10.76
C GLY A 217 -47.44 4.83 11.79
N LEU A 218 -47.48 3.54 11.43
CA LEU A 218 -47.67 2.45 12.40
C LEU A 218 -46.35 2.01 13.09
N ASP A 219 -46.47 1.55 14.34
CA ASP A 219 -45.37 1.07 15.20
C ASP A 219 -44.66 -0.15 14.57
N ILE A 220 -43.34 -0.28 14.75
CA ILE A 220 -42.47 -1.29 14.11
C ILE A 220 -42.82 -2.72 14.56
N ASN A 221 -43.32 -2.90 15.78
CA ASN A 221 -43.80 -4.22 16.21
C ASN A 221 -45.09 -4.64 15.49
N ASP A 222 -45.91 -3.66 15.08
CA ASP A 222 -47.08 -3.88 14.22
C ASP A 222 -46.68 -3.96 12.73
N ALA A 223 -45.65 -3.23 12.29
CA ALA A 223 -45.18 -3.23 10.89
C ALA A 223 -44.34 -4.47 10.52
N MET A 224 -43.59 -5.05 11.47
CA MET A 224 -42.93 -6.35 11.24
C MET A 224 -43.90 -7.53 11.30
N SER A 225 -45.03 -7.39 12.01
CA SER A 225 -46.14 -8.36 11.96
C SER A 225 -47.13 -8.08 10.82
N GLN A 226 -47.01 -6.93 10.15
CA GLN A 226 -47.77 -6.54 8.97
C GLN A 226 -46.85 -5.96 7.89
N THR A 227 -46.15 -6.81 7.15
CA THR A 227 -45.63 -6.39 5.84
C THR A 227 -46.82 -5.93 4.97
N LEU A 228 -46.71 -4.92 4.09
CA LEU A 228 -47.86 -4.43 3.29
C LEU A 228 -48.55 -5.56 2.49
N VAL A 229 -47.77 -6.56 2.11
CA VAL A 229 -48.24 -7.79 1.45
C VAL A 229 -49.07 -8.65 2.41
N GLN A 230 -48.71 -8.67 3.69
CA GLN A 230 -49.43 -9.35 4.77
C GLN A 230 -50.71 -8.62 5.20
N SER A 231 -50.74 -7.28 5.25
CA SER A 231 -51.98 -6.55 5.56
C SER A 231 -52.95 -6.52 4.39
N GLN A 232 -52.47 -6.46 3.13
CA GLN A 232 -53.34 -6.52 1.94
C GLN A 232 -53.80 -7.94 1.58
N LEU A 233 -53.09 -9.00 1.98
CA LEU A 233 -53.52 -10.41 1.82
C LEU A 233 -54.18 -11.01 3.07
N GLY A 234 -54.33 -10.22 4.15
CA GLY A 234 -55.01 -10.63 5.38
C GLY A 234 -54.27 -11.72 6.17
N THR A 235 -52.98 -11.51 6.44
CA THR A 235 -52.08 -12.55 6.97
C THR A 235 -51.51 -12.32 8.37
N GLY A 236 -52.25 -11.66 9.25
CA GLY A 236 -51.93 -11.59 10.67
C GLY A 236 -52.13 -12.91 11.46
N GLY A 237 -52.50 -14.02 10.79
CA GLY A 237 -52.70 -15.33 11.41
C GLY A 237 -52.24 -16.49 10.51
N ASP A 238 -52.22 -17.70 11.05
CA ASP A 238 -51.66 -18.92 10.42
C ASP A 238 -52.19 -19.17 8.99
N SER A 239 -53.46 -18.88 8.74
CA SER A 239 -54.11 -19.00 7.41
C SER A 239 -53.55 -18.05 6.35
N GLY A 240 -52.97 -16.94 6.79
CA GLY A 240 -52.36 -15.97 5.91
C GLY A 240 -50.91 -16.27 5.57
N GLN A 241 -50.15 -16.81 6.52
CA GLN A 241 -48.83 -17.36 6.21
C GLN A 241 -48.95 -18.49 5.19
N GLU A 242 -49.97 -19.33 5.28
CA GLU A 242 -50.27 -20.36 4.27
C GLU A 242 -50.64 -19.76 2.91
N ARG A 243 -51.43 -18.69 2.86
CA ARG A 243 -51.76 -17.99 1.60
C ARG A 243 -50.56 -17.29 0.97
N PHE A 244 -49.71 -16.66 1.78
CA PHE A 244 -48.48 -16.04 1.31
C PHE A 244 -47.50 -17.10 0.79
N LYS A 245 -47.38 -18.23 1.49
CA LYS A 245 -46.58 -19.37 1.04
C LYS A 245 -47.13 -20.01 -0.24
N ALA A 246 -48.45 -20.23 -0.32
CA ALA A 246 -49.12 -20.72 -1.52
C ALA A 246 -49.01 -19.73 -2.69
N PHE A 247 -48.97 -18.43 -2.42
CA PHE A 247 -48.73 -17.38 -3.40
C PHE A 247 -47.29 -17.39 -3.93
N LEU A 248 -46.31 -17.52 -3.03
CA LEU A 248 -44.90 -17.72 -3.39
C LEU A 248 -44.75 -18.98 -4.25
N ASP A 249 -45.38 -20.09 -3.86
CA ASP A 249 -45.37 -21.35 -4.61
C ASP A 249 -46.08 -21.23 -5.97
N ALA A 250 -47.25 -20.57 -6.03
CA ALA A 250 -48.04 -20.38 -7.26
C ALA A 250 -47.33 -19.49 -8.30
N ASN A 251 -46.57 -18.49 -7.83
CA ASN A 251 -45.77 -17.62 -8.70
C ASN A 251 -44.32 -18.12 -8.86
N ARG A 252 -43.99 -19.30 -8.30
CA ARG A 252 -42.66 -19.90 -8.27
C ARG A 252 -41.58 -18.97 -7.68
N ILE A 253 -41.96 -18.05 -6.80
CA ILE A 253 -41.04 -17.10 -6.15
C ILE A 253 -40.40 -17.79 -4.95
N THR A 254 -39.14 -18.16 -5.06
CA THR A 254 -38.37 -18.83 -3.99
C THR A 254 -37.48 -17.80 -3.26
N MET A 255 -37.03 -18.09 -2.02
CA MET A 255 -36.15 -17.15 -1.27
C MET A 255 -34.84 -16.85 -2.00
N ASP A 256 -34.39 -17.80 -2.83
CA ASP A 256 -33.26 -17.72 -3.76
C ASP A 256 -33.48 -16.77 -4.95
N MET A 257 -34.70 -16.26 -5.16
CA MET A 257 -34.99 -15.22 -6.16
C MET A 257 -34.72 -13.81 -5.67
N PHE A 258 -34.60 -13.58 -4.36
CA PHE A 258 -34.16 -12.28 -3.85
C PHE A 258 -32.64 -12.16 -4.02
N PRO A 259 -32.13 -11.09 -4.64
CA PRO A 259 -30.72 -10.99 -5.02
C PRO A 259 -29.77 -10.97 -3.81
N THR A 260 -30.23 -10.53 -2.62
CA THR A 260 -29.40 -10.54 -1.40
C THR A 260 -30.24 -10.49 -0.13
N THR A 261 -29.94 -11.34 0.85
CA THR A 261 -30.50 -11.30 2.21
C THR A 261 -29.75 -10.30 3.10
N ALA A 262 -30.36 -9.82 4.19
CA ALA A 262 -29.68 -8.95 5.16
C ALA A 262 -28.40 -9.60 5.73
N ALA A 263 -28.42 -10.90 5.99
CA ALA A 263 -27.26 -11.65 6.45
C ALA A 263 -26.12 -11.65 5.41
N GLN A 264 -26.44 -11.83 4.13
CA GLN A 264 -25.47 -11.73 3.03
C GLN A 264 -24.93 -10.31 2.86
N LEU A 265 -25.79 -9.28 3.03
CA LEU A 265 -25.38 -7.88 3.00
C LEU A 265 -24.39 -7.55 4.14
N TYR A 266 -24.69 -7.98 5.38
CA TYR A 266 -23.79 -7.82 6.52
C TYR A 266 -22.47 -8.56 6.32
N ALA A 267 -22.50 -9.78 5.77
CA ALA A 267 -21.30 -10.54 5.44
C ALA A 267 -20.46 -9.84 4.37
N GLN A 268 -21.10 -9.28 3.32
CA GLN A 268 -20.42 -8.59 2.23
C GLN A 268 -19.83 -7.23 2.66
N VAL A 269 -20.54 -6.46 3.48
CA VAL A 269 -20.01 -5.24 4.11
C VAL A 269 -18.84 -5.60 5.04
N GLY A 270 -19.01 -6.64 5.87
CA GLY A 270 -17.94 -7.14 6.74
C GLY A 270 -16.69 -7.57 5.98
N ALA A 271 -16.84 -8.23 4.82
CA ALA A 271 -15.74 -8.60 3.93
C ALA A 271 -15.08 -7.38 3.26
N SER A 272 -15.86 -6.36 2.89
CA SER A 272 -15.37 -5.15 2.20
C SER A 272 -14.54 -4.23 3.11
N ILE A 273 -14.78 -4.26 4.42
CA ILE A 273 -14.03 -3.49 5.42
C ILE A 273 -12.67 -4.15 5.74
N GLN A 274 -12.49 -5.43 5.41
CA GLN A 274 -11.24 -6.14 5.71
C GLN A 274 -10.05 -5.54 4.94
N PHE A 275 -8.88 -5.65 5.56
CA PHE A 275 -7.61 -5.31 4.95
C PHE A 275 -7.40 -6.06 3.61
N LYS A 276 -6.95 -5.35 2.58
CA LYS A 276 -6.44 -5.91 1.33
C LYS A 276 -4.96 -5.60 1.19
N HIS A 277 -4.19 -6.57 0.72
CA HIS A 277 -2.74 -6.44 0.52
C HIS A 277 -2.40 -5.60 -0.73
N THR A 278 -2.75 -4.31 -0.69
CA THR A 278 -2.42 -3.30 -1.71
C THR A 278 -1.32 -2.37 -1.20
N GLU A 279 -0.53 -1.76 -2.09
CA GLU A 279 0.54 -0.82 -1.72
C GLU A 279 0.03 0.29 -0.79
N GLU A 280 -1.13 0.86 -1.13
CA GLU A 280 -1.73 1.96 -0.39
C GLU A 280 -2.23 1.53 1.00
N GLU A 281 -2.90 0.37 1.12
CA GLU A 281 -3.38 -0.11 2.43
C GLU A 281 -2.23 -0.56 3.32
N VAL A 282 -1.20 -1.21 2.77
CA VAL A 282 0.00 -1.57 3.57
C VAL A 282 0.67 -0.30 4.08
N SER A 283 0.86 0.71 3.22
CA SER A 283 1.42 2.02 3.59
C SER A 283 0.64 2.68 4.74
N ASN A 284 -0.69 2.61 4.67
CA ASN A 284 -1.58 3.16 5.69
C ASN A 284 -1.51 2.39 7.03
N VAL A 285 -1.33 1.07 6.98
CA VAL A 285 -1.16 0.22 8.17
C VAL A 285 0.22 0.40 8.82
N LEU A 286 1.24 0.78 8.07
CA LEU A 286 2.60 0.95 8.61
C LEU A 286 2.68 1.94 9.76
N TYR A 287 1.92 3.03 9.71
CA TYR A 287 1.91 4.00 10.82
C TYR A 287 1.33 3.39 12.10
N GLU A 288 0.22 2.68 12.00
CA GLU A 288 -0.41 2.03 13.15
C GLU A 288 0.47 0.89 13.70
N PHE A 289 1.15 0.16 12.82
CA PHE A 289 2.16 -0.81 13.22
C PHE A 289 3.35 -0.16 13.96
N ALA A 290 3.89 0.94 13.42
CA ALA A 290 4.96 1.69 14.04
C ALA A 290 4.55 2.20 15.43
N LYS A 291 3.30 2.65 15.60
CA LYS A 291 2.74 3.03 16.89
C LYS A 291 2.68 1.86 17.88
N GLN A 292 2.16 0.70 17.47
CA GLN A 292 2.07 -0.49 18.32
C GLN A 292 3.45 -1.00 18.76
N THR A 293 4.46 -0.82 17.93
CA THR A 293 5.85 -1.23 18.19
C THR A 293 6.72 -0.12 18.80
N GLN A 294 6.12 1.02 19.18
CA GLN A 294 6.80 2.20 19.75
C GLN A 294 7.86 2.83 18.83
N GLN A 295 7.74 2.64 17.52
CA GLN A 295 8.62 3.21 16.49
C GLN A 295 8.02 4.45 15.79
N GLN A 296 6.89 5.00 16.28
CA GLN A 296 6.20 6.12 15.62
C GLN A 296 7.09 7.36 15.42
N LYS A 297 8.01 7.65 16.35
CA LYS A 297 8.87 8.84 16.29
C LYS A 297 9.83 8.80 15.10
N GLN A 298 10.28 7.61 14.70
CA GLN A 298 11.11 7.43 13.52
C GLN A 298 10.31 7.76 12.24
N MET A 299 9.03 7.36 12.18
CA MET A 299 8.13 7.71 11.09
C MET A 299 7.87 9.22 11.00
N GLU A 300 7.55 9.83 12.12
CA GLU A 300 7.37 11.28 12.25
C GLU A 300 8.64 12.07 11.87
N SER A 301 9.81 11.57 12.25
CA SER A 301 11.11 12.16 11.90
C SER A 301 11.36 12.18 10.39
N MET A 302 10.99 11.12 9.66
CA MET A 302 11.12 11.11 8.20
C MET A 302 10.20 12.15 7.55
N PHE A 303 8.95 12.29 8.03
CA PHE A 303 8.03 13.32 7.57
C PHE A 303 8.57 14.72 7.88
N GLY A 304 9.15 14.91 9.07
CA GLY A 304 9.80 16.17 9.43
C GLY A 304 11.05 16.49 8.60
N ASN A 305 11.66 15.48 7.99
CA ASN A 305 12.77 15.62 7.05
C ASN A 305 12.33 15.71 5.58
N PHE A 306 11.03 15.69 5.31
CA PHE A 306 10.45 15.70 3.97
C PHE A 306 10.91 14.51 3.10
N ALA A 307 11.23 13.36 3.72
CA ALA A 307 11.72 12.17 3.04
C ALA A 307 10.64 11.08 2.85
N GLU A 308 9.36 11.45 2.90
CA GLU A 308 8.23 10.51 2.85
C GLU A 308 8.11 9.76 1.52
N ALA A 309 8.70 10.27 0.43
CA ALA A 309 8.75 9.58 -0.85
C ALA A 309 9.50 8.24 -0.79
N ALA A 310 10.28 7.98 0.27
CA ALA A 310 10.92 6.69 0.50
C ALA A 310 9.92 5.56 0.81
N PHE A 311 8.73 5.86 1.36
CA PHE A 311 7.72 4.86 1.71
C PHE A 311 7.19 4.05 0.52
N PRO A 312 6.59 4.68 -0.51
CA PRO A 312 6.08 3.92 -1.65
C PRO A 312 7.19 3.16 -2.38
N VAL A 313 8.40 3.72 -2.46
CA VAL A 313 9.54 3.06 -3.10
C VAL A 313 9.99 1.82 -2.31
N ALA A 314 10.04 1.89 -0.98
CA ALA A 314 10.30 0.74 -0.13
C ALA A 314 9.22 -0.34 -0.26
N ALA A 315 7.95 0.06 -0.40
CA ALA A 315 6.83 -0.84 -0.65
C ALA A 315 7.03 -1.62 -1.95
N LYS A 316 7.30 -0.93 -3.06
CA LYS A 316 7.59 -1.53 -4.37
C LYS A 316 8.78 -2.49 -4.30
N CYS A 317 9.86 -2.10 -3.62
CA CYS A 317 11.02 -2.98 -3.44
C CYS A 317 10.66 -4.27 -2.69
N SER A 318 9.78 -4.21 -1.68
CA SER A 318 9.30 -5.40 -0.95
C SER A 318 8.43 -6.34 -1.81
N GLN A 319 7.82 -5.82 -2.86
CA GLN A 319 7.07 -6.61 -3.82
C GLN A 319 7.97 -7.24 -4.89
N LEU A 320 9.02 -6.53 -5.31
CA LEU A 320 9.95 -7.01 -6.34
C LEU A 320 10.99 -7.99 -5.79
N MET A 321 11.26 -7.97 -4.48
CA MET A 321 12.36 -8.71 -3.88
C MET A 321 11.91 -9.49 -2.65
N SER A 322 12.44 -10.70 -2.54
CA SER A 322 12.33 -11.55 -1.36
C SER A 322 13.56 -11.36 -0.48
N PHE A 323 13.30 -10.97 0.76
CA PHE A 323 14.30 -10.78 1.81
C PHE A 323 14.29 -11.91 2.84
N LYS A 324 13.68 -13.05 2.48
CA LYS A 324 13.56 -14.21 3.37
C LYS A 324 14.94 -14.65 3.85
N GLY A 325 15.07 -14.86 5.16
CA GLY A 325 16.33 -15.29 5.78
C GLY A 325 17.32 -14.18 6.09
N LEU A 326 17.00 -12.91 5.79
CA LEU A 326 17.77 -11.75 6.23
C LEU A 326 17.08 -11.05 7.40
N GLU A 327 17.88 -10.47 8.30
CA GLU A 327 17.36 -9.47 9.22
C GLU A 327 16.93 -8.21 8.44
N ALA A 328 15.86 -7.56 8.87
CA ALA A 328 15.28 -6.43 8.15
C ALA A 328 16.25 -5.24 7.98
N ASN A 329 17.18 -5.04 8.92
CA ASN A 329 18.24 -4.03 8.81
C ASN A 329 19.26 -4.40 7.72
N ASP A 330 19.67 -5.67 7.67
CA ASP A 330 20.65 -6.19 6.70
C ASP A 330 20.07 -6.16 5.29
N ALA A 331 18.79 -6.54 5.14
CA ALA A 331 18.02 -6.44 3.91
C ALA A 331 18.05 -5.02 3.31
N ALA A 332 17.78 -4.02 4.15
CA ALA A 332 17.77 -2.63 3.70
C ALA A 332 19.16 -2.11 3.34
N ASN A 333 20.18 -2.41 4.14
CA ASN A 333 21.55 -2.00 3.85
C ASN A 333 22.10 -2.67 2.59
N LEU A 334 21.79 -3.96 2.39
CA LEU A 334 22.16 -4.71 1.20
C LEU A 334 21.57 -4.08 -0.06
N LEU A 335 20.28 -3.75 -0.02
CA LEU A 335 19.56 -3.12 -1.12
C LEU A 335 20.14 -1.75 -1.48
N VAL A 336 20.34 -0.88 -0.48
CA VAL A 336 20.90 0.46 -0.67
C VAL A 336 22.34 0.39 -1.21
N ARG A 337 23.15 -0.53 -0.69
CA ARG A 337 24.53 -0.76 -1.17
C ARG A 337 24.54 -1.18 -2.63
N TRP A 338 23.66 -2.09 -3.01
CA TRP A 338 23.57 -2.53 -4.40
C TRP A 338 23.08 -1.41 -5.33
N MET A 339 22.07 -0.62 -4.92
CA MET A 339 21.59 0.54 -5.68
C MET A 339 22.70 1.56 -6.00
N ARG A 340 23.70 1.69 -5.13
CA ARG A 340 24.84 2.58 -5.36
C ARG A 340 25.59 2.27 -6.65
N GLU A 341 25.70 0.99 -7.01
CA GLU A 341 26.53 0.52 -8.12
C GLU A 341 25.70 0.04 -9.32
N SER A 342 24.40 -0.23 -9.15
CA SER A 342 23.59 -0.84 -10.22
C SER A 342 23.49 0.04 -11.47
N GLY A 343 23.63 -0.59 -12.63
CA GLY A 343 23.43 0.03 -13.93
C GLY A 343 21.98 0.42 -14.21
N ALA A 344 21.01 -0.14 -13.48
CA ALA A 344 19.62 0.26 -13.60
C ALA A 344 19.29 1.66 -13.06
N LEU A 345 20.24 2.29 -12.36
CA LEU A 345 20.16 3.71 -12.00
C LEU A 345 21.05 4.58 -12.89
N ASP A 346 21.76 4.03 -13.91
CA ASP A 346 22.69 4.81 -14.74
C ASP A 346 21.98 5.94 -15.51
N ASP A 347 20.76 5.67 -15.95
CA ASP A 347 19.87 6.63 -16.60
C ASP A 347 19.68 7.91 -15.77
N ILE A 348 19.59 7.80 -14.45
CA ILE A 348 19.39 8.94 -13.54
C ILE A 348 20.70 9.41 -12.92
N ARG A 349 21.65 8.51 -12.67
CA ARG A 349 22.97 8.83 -12.12
C ARG A 349 23.75 9.70 -13.08
N GLY A 350 23.69 9.41 -14.38
CA GLY A 350 24.26 10.23 -15.45
C GLY A 350 23.38 11.39 -15.91
N ALA A 351 22.10 11.44 -15.49
CA ALA A 351 21.19 12.51 -15.88
C ALA A 351 21.63 13.88 -15.34
N ASP A 352 21.47 14.90 -16.19
CA ASP A 352 21.61 16.29 -15.77
C ASP A 352 20.47 16.70 -14.82
N ARG A 353 20.65 17.83 -14.14
CA ARG A 353 19.67 18.33 -13.15
C ARG A 353 18.28 18.50 -13.77
N ARG A 354 18.22 18.99 -15.02
CA ARG A 354 16.98 19.20 -15.74
C ARG A 354 16.20 17.89 -15.90
N THR A 355 16.85 16.84 -16.38
CA THR A 355 16.21 15.52 -16.60
C THR A 355 15.69 14.93 -15.29
N ARG A 356 16.45 15.08 -14.19
CA ARG A 356 16.00 14.64 -12.85
C ARG A 356 14.76 15.38 -12.36
N ILE A 357 14.68 16.69 -12.62
CA ILE A 357 13.49 17.49 -12.29
C ILE A 357 12.30 17.08 -13.16
N GLU A 358 12.49 16.92 -14.48
CA GLU A 358 11.45 16.47 -15.40
C GLU A 358 10.83 15.13 -14.97
N ALA A 359 11.66 14.17 -14.53
CA ALA A 359 11.19 12.88 -14.00
C ALA A 359 10.24 13.01 -12.80
N VAL A 360 10.41 14.02 -11.96
CA VAL A 360 9.50 14.29 -10.84
C VAL A 360 8.24 15.03 -11.32
N LEU A 361 8.40 16.01 -12.22
CA LEU A 361 7.30 16.81 -12.77
C LEU A 361 6.22 15.97 -13.50
N ASP A 362 6.61 14.86 -14.10
CA ASP A 362 5.67 13.96 -14.76
C ASP A 362 4.67 13.31 -13.78
N THR A 363 5.04 13.22 -12.49
CA THR A 363 4.27 12.50 -11.46
C THR A 363 3.42 13.38 -10.56
N ILE A 364 3.56 14.71 -10.62
CA ILE A 364 2.86 15.63 -9.71
C ILE A 364 1.59 16.22 -10.33
N SER A 365 0.66 16.64 -9.46
CA SER A 365 -0.59 17.28 -9.89
C SER A 365 -0.38 18.73 -10.34
N LYS A 366 -1.36 19.31 -11.06
CA LYS A 366 -1.33 20.72 -11.50
C LYS A 366 -1.26 21.69 -10.31
N ASP A 367 -1.98 21.38 -9.22
CA ASP A 367 -1.97 22.20 -8.00
C ASP A 367 -0.59 22.16 -7.31
N GLU A 368 0.03 20.98 -7.25
CA GLU A 368 1.37 20.82 -6.69
C GLU A 368 2.42 21.53 -7.54
N LEU A 369 2.30 21.45 -8.87
CA LEU A 369 3.14 22.20 -9.81
C LEU A 369 3.01 23.72 -9.62
N SER A 370 1.79 24.24 -9.43
CA SER A 370 1.57 25.66 -9.15
C SER A 370 2.29 26.12 -7.86
N ASN A 371 2.19 25.33 -6.78
CA ASN A 371 2.90 25.59 -5.53
C ASN A 371 4.42 25.49 -5.70
N LEU A 372 4.91 24.56 -6.51
CA LEU A 372 6.34 24.43 -6.84
C LEU A 372 6.84 25.65 -7.63
N MET A 373 6.07 26.14 -8.59
CA MET A 373 6.41 27.37 -9.32
C MET A 373 6.42 28.59 -8.40
N ALA A 374 5.47 28.70 -7.47
CA ALA A 374 5.47 29.74 -6.44
C ALA A 374 6.75 29.67 -5.57
N PHE A 375 7.13 28.46 -5.13
CA PHE A 375 8.36 28.21 -4.38
C PHE A 375 9.60 28.66 -5.15
N ARG A 376 9.74 28.21 -6.40
CA ARG A 376 10.85 28.56 -7.30
C ARG A 376 10.96 30.07 -7.52
N SER A 377 9.83 30.75 -7.71
CA SER A 377 9.78 32.21 -7.94
C SER A 377 10.04 33.06 -6.69
N GLY A 378 10.26 32.45 -5.52
CA GLY A 378 10.47 33.19 -4.27
C GLY A 378 9.19 33.75 -3.63
N ARG A 379 8.01 33.32 -4.09
CA ARG A 379 6.71 33.76 -3.54
C ARG A 379 6.31 33.04 -2.25
N THR A 380 7.02 31.97 -1.88
CA THR A 380 6.84 31.26 -0.61
C THR A 380 7.76 31.81 0.48
N THR A 381 7.37 31.64 1.73
CA THR A 381 8.19 31.97 2.91
C THR A 381 9.51 31.20 2.88
N SER A 382 10.62 31.89 3.16
CA SER A 382 11.96 31.31 3.35
C SER A 382 12.46 31.54 4.77
N GLY A 383 13.57 30.89 5.12
CA GLY A 383 14.16 30.92 6.46
C GLY A 383 13.84 29.67 7.29
N GLU A 384 14.31 29.65 8.52
CA GLU A 384 14.15 28.49 9.41
C GLU A 384 12.69 28.17 9.71
N LEU A 385 12.36 26.88 9.61
CA LEU A 385 11.05 26.38 9.99
C LEU A 385 11.05 26.12 11.50
N GLY A 386 10.21 26.85 12.23
CA GLY A 386 10.03 26.59 13.65
C GLY A 386 9.51 25.17 13.91
N THR A 387 9.93 24.57 15.02
CA THR A 387 9.55 23.19 15.41
C THR A 387 8.04 22.98 15.43
N ALA A 388 7.26 23.99 15.84
CA ALA A 388 5.79 23.91 15.85
C ALA A 388 5.20 23.73 14.43
N VAL A 389 5.79 24.38 13.42
CA VAL A 389 5.35 24.31 12.02
C VAL A 389 5.65 22.92 11.45
N ILE A 390 6.83 22.38 11.72
CA ILE A 390 7.21 21.00 11.33
C ILE A 390 6.28 19.99 12.04
N ASN A 391 6.04 20.16 13.33
CA ASN A 391 5.13 19.28 14.07
C ASN A 391 3.71 19.31 13.50
N GLN A 392 3.20 20.48 13.13
CA GLN A 392 1.87 20.59 12.51
C GLN A 392 1.84 19.89 11.14
N TYR A 393 2.89 20.05 10.33
CA TYR A 393 3.04 19.34 9.06
C TYR A 393 2.99 17.82 9.26
N VAL A 394 3.84 17.30 10.16
CA VAL A 394 3.92 15.88 10.49
C VAL A 394 2.58 15.35 10.98
N GLN A 395 1.93 16.05 11.91
CA GLN A 395 0.62 15.68 12.44
C GLN A 395 -0.47 15.67 11.36
N GLY A 396 -0.43 16.60 10.40
CA GLY A 396 -1.33 16.61 9.25
C GLY A 396 -1.17 15.35 8.37
N HIS A 397 0.06 14.98 8.04
CA HIS A 397 0.36 13.76 7.29
C HIS A 397 -0.08 12.50 8.02
N VAL A 398 0.25 12.38 9.31
CA VAL A 398 -0.13 11.24 10.15
C VAL A 398 -1.65 11.06 10.18
N LYS A 399 -2.41 12.13 10.41
CA LYS A 399 -3.87 12.08 10.42
C LYS A 399 -4.43 11.67 9.05
N LEU A 400 -3.85 12.16 7.96
CA LEU A 400 -4.28 11.80 6.62
C LEU A 400 -4.05 10.33 6.30
N LEU A 401 -2.95 9.71 6.77
CA LEU A 401 -2.76 8.27 6.58
C LEU A 401 -3.90 7.46 7.22
N THR A 402 -4.28 7.79 8.46
CA THR A 402 -5.40 7.14 9.13
C THR A 402 -6.73 7.40 8.40
N LEU A 403 -6.98 8.64 7.95
CA LEU A 403 -8.21 9.00 7.23
C LEU A 403 -8.28 8.35 5.85
N ASN A 404 -7.15 8.22 5.14
CA ASN A 404 -7.07 7.54 3.86
C ASN A 404 -7.36 6.04 4.02
N ALA A 405 -6.82 5.41 5.08
CA ALA A 405 -7.11 4.02 5.44
C ALA A 405 -8.62 3.77 5.63
N VAL A 406 -9.30 4.71 6.29
CA VAL A 406 -10.75 4.69 6.51
C VAL A 406 -11.51 4.93 5.20
N ASN A 407 -11.11 5.93 4.42
CA ASN A 407 -11.79 6.29 3.17
C ASN A 407 -11.74 5.15 2.13
N GLN A 408 -10.60 4.48 1.97
CA GLN A 408 -10.47 3.32 1.07
C GLN A 408 -11.42 2.18 1.46
N LYS A 409 -11.56 1.90 2.77
CA LYS A 409 -12.51 0.91 3.29
C LYS A 409 -13.95 1.34 3.01
N MET A 410 -14.27 2.61 3.26
CA MET A 410 -15.59 3.17 2.97
C MET A 410 -15.94 3.04 1.48
N GLN A 411 -15.05 3.45 0.56
CA GLN A 411 -15.27 3.35 -0.88
C GLN A 411 -15.54 1.92 -1.34
N ARG A 412 -14.85 0.91 -0.77
CA ARG A 412 -15.13 -0.50 -1.06
C ARG A 412 -16.52 -0.93 -0.58
N VAL A 413 -16.93 -0.50 0.61
CA VAL A 413 -18.29 -0.73 1.12
C VAL A 413 -19.32 -0.11 0.18
N GLN A 414 -19.09 1.12 -0.30
CA GLN A 414 -19.96 1.78 -1.27
C GLN A 414 -20.05 1.00 -2.58
N ALA A 415 -18.93 0.58 -3.14
CA ALA A 415 -18.92 -0.20 -4.38
C ALA A 415 -19.68 -1.52 -4.22
N ALA A 416 -19.46 -2.23 -3.11
CA ALA A 416 -20.15 -3.49 -2.82
C ALA A 416 -21.67 -3.29 -2.69
N LEU A 417 -22.10 -2.23 -2.02
CA LEU A 417 -23.51 -1.93 -1.83
C LEU A 417 -24.17 -1.40 -3.11
N THR A 418 -23.48 -0.56 -3.88
CA THR A 418 -23.96 -0.06 -5.18
C THR A 418 -24.16 -1.24 -6.15
N SER A 419 -23.23 -2.19 -6.16
CA SER A 419 -23.36 -3.42 -6.94
C SER A 419 -24.61 -4.23 -6.57
N GLN A 420 -24.96 -4.32 -5.28
CA GLN A 420 -26.19 -4.99 -4.85
C GLN A 420 -27.46 -4.18 -5.14
N MET A 421 -27.38 -2.85 -5.07
CA MET A 421 -28.46 -1.96 -5.48
C MET A 421 -28.76 -2.14 -6.96
N ASP A 422 -27.74 -2.08 -7.81
CA ASP A 422 -27.89 -2.24 -9.27
C ASP A 422 -28.42 -3.63 -9.64
N ALA A 423 -27.98 -4.69 -8.94
CA ALA A 423 -28.50 -6.04 -9.12
C ALA A 423 -29.98 -6.16 -8.73
N SER A 424 -30.39 -5.41 -7.70
CA SER A 424 -31.79 -5.37 -7.24
C SER A 424 -32.67 -4.53 -8.15
N GLU A 425 -32.20 -3.36 -8.61
CA GLU A 425 -32.87 -2.52 -9.61
C GLU A 425 -33.07 -3.30 -10.93
N ALA A 426 -32.06 -4.06 -11.38
CA ALA A 426 -32.16 -4.92 -12.55
C ALA A 426 -33.15 -6.09 -12.38
N PHE A 427 -33.31 -6.60 -11.15
CA PHE A 427 -34.34 -7.60 -10.82
C PHE A 427 -35.75 -7.00 -10.93
N VAL A 428 -35.95 -5.79 -10.40
CA VAL A 428 -37.22 -5.04 -10.49
C VAL A 428 -37.59 -4.68 -11.94
N ALA A 429 -36.60 -4.41 -12.79
CA ALA A 429 -36.80 -3.97 -14.17
C ALA A 429 -37.01 -5.08 -15.21
N ARG A 430 -37.08 -6.37 -14.82
CA ARG A 430 -37.21 -7.49 -15.78
C ARG A 430 -38.50 -7.42 -16.61
N PRO A 431 -38.47 -7.70 -17.94
CA PRO A 431 -39.67 -7.65 -18.79
C PRO A 431 -40.71 -8.73 -18.42
N GLY A 432 -41.99 -8.35 -18.36
CA GLY A 432 -43.12 -9.27 -18.15
C GLY A 432 -43.88 -9.16 -16.82
N ALA A 433 -43.56 -8.21 -15.94
CA ALA A 433 -44.15 -8.14 -14.61
C ALA A 433 -44.62 -6.74 -14.18
N ALA A 434 -45.70 -6.25 -14.79
CA ALA A 434 -46.39 -5.05 -14.30
C ALA A 434 -46.81 -5.17 -12.81
N ILE A 435 -47.09 -6.39 -12.35
CA ILE A 435 -47.47 -6.73 -10.96
C ILE A 435 -46.30 -6.61 -9.98
N LEU A 436 -45.05 -6.82 -10.42
CA LEU A 436 -43.87 -6.71 -9.54
C LEU A 436 -43.54 -5.25 -9.21
N LYS A 437 -43.78 -4.30 -10.12
CA LYS A 437 -43.49 -2.86 -9.93
C LYS A 437 -44.24 -2.23 -8.76
N ASP A 438 -45.51 -2.57 -8.56
CA ASP A 438 -46.31 -2.07 -7.42
C ASP A 438 -45.88 -2.71 -6.09
N MET A 439 -45.28 -3.91 -6.13
CA MET A 439 -44.84 -4.66 -4.95
C MET A 439 -43.37 -4.42 -4.55
N THR A 440 -42.53 -3.92 -5.47
CA THR A 440 -41.11 -3.61 -5.23
C THR A 440 -40.83 -2.14 -4.95
N PHE A 441 -41.85 -1.27 -4.93
CA PHE A 441 -41.68 0.16 -4.66
C PHE A 441 -40.96 0.44 -3.32
N GLY A 442 -41.21 -0.37 -2.28
CA GLY A 442 -40.51 -0.25 -0.99
C GLY A 442 -39.03 -0.67 -1.05
N VAL A 443 -38.65 -1.50 -2.02
CA VAL A 443 -37.27 -1.89 -2.27
C VAL A 443 -36.50 -0.74 -2.93
N ASP A 444 -37.12 -0.06 -3.89
CA ASP A 444 -36.55 1.14 -4.53
C ASP A 444 -36.36 2.30 -3.54
N GLU A 445 -37.35 2.58 -2.69
CA GLU A 445 -37.24 3.67 -1.69
C GLU A 445 -36.26 3.33 -0.56
N PHE A 446 -36.17 2.05 -0.16
CA PHE A 446 -35.13 1.54 0.74
C PHE A 446 -33.74 1.79 0.17
N PHE A 447 -33.49 1.40 -1.09
CA PHE A 447 -32.20 1.59 -1.74
C PHE A 447 -31.90 3.07 -2.01
N ARG A 448 -32.88 3.89 -2.35
CA ARG A 448 -32.75 5.35 -2.49
C ARG A 448 -32.37 6.02 -1.16
N THR A 449 -33.00 5.61 -0.06
CA THR A 449 -32.68 6.06 1.30
C THR A 449 -31.28 5.61 1.70
N LEU A 450 -30.92 4.35 1.43
CA LEU A 450 -29.58 3.83 1.65
C LEU A 450 -28.54 4.67 0.87
N ARG A 451 -28.79 4.97 -0.40
CA ARG A 451 -27.95 5.84 -1.25
C ARG A 451 -27.75 7.22 -0.62
N SER A 452 -28.81 7.82 -0.09
CA SER A 452 -28.72 9.13 0.57
C SER A 452 -27.97 9.07 1.89
N VAL A 453 -28.14 8.02 2.71
CA VAL A 453 -27.39 7.84 3.96
C VAL A 453 -25.91 7.65 3.65
N PHE A 454 -25.57 6.83 2.66
CA PHE A 454 -24.18 6.66 2.24
C PHE A 454 -23.57 7.97 1.73
N ARG A 455 -24.26 8.70 0.86
CA ARG A 455 -23.79 10.01 0.39
C ARG A 455 -23.44 10.93 1.56
N ASP A 456 -24.30 11.01 2.57
CA ASP A 456 -24.07 11.85 3.75
C ASP A 456 -22.92 11.34 4.64
N ILE A 457 -22.75 10.01 4.77
CA ILE A 457 -21.60 9.40 5.47
C ILE A 457 -20.28 9.77 4.77
N PHE A 458 -20.26 9.72 3.44
CA PHE A 458 -19.10 10.14 2.66
C PHE A 458 -18.85 11.64 2.79
N GLU A 459 -19.87 12.48 2.74
CA GLU A 459 -19.71 13.93 2.96
C GLU A 459 -19.10 14.25 4.33
N ALA A 460 -19.52 13.56 5.39
CA ALA A 460 -18.98 13.77 6.74
C ALA A 460 -17.54 13.25 6.90
N ALA A 461 -17.24 12.03 6.46
CA ALA A 461 -15.88 11.48 6.50
C ALA A 461 -14.92 12.29 5.61
N ASP A 462 -15.40 12.72 4.45
CA ASP A 462 -14.65 13.55 3.53
C ASP A 462 -14.44 14.97 4.10
N SER A 463 -15.38 15.54 4.86
CA SER A 463 -15.18 16.86 5.51
C SER A 463 -13.96 16.92 6.44
N THR A 464 -13.71 15.85 7.21
CA THR A 464 -12.56 15.77 8.12
C THR A 464 -11.27 15.62 7.32
N ARG A 465 -11.30 14.79 6.27
CA ARG A 465 -10.18 14.63 5.33
C ARG A 465 -9.87 15.93 4.59
N LEU A 466 -10.89 16.65 4.12
CA LEU A 466 -10.79 17.96 3.46
C LEU A 466 -10.18 18.99 4.40
N THR A 467 -10.53 18.99 5.69
CA THR A 467 -9.93 19.89 6.69
C THR A 467 -8.43 19.62 6.89
N GLN A 468 -8.03 18.35 7.00
CA GLN A 468 -6.60 18.00 7.11
C GLN A 468 -5.84 18.28 5.82
N THR A 469 -6.45 18.00 4.66
CA THR A 469 -5.89 18.31 3.34
C THR A 469 -5.66 19.82 3.20
N ARG A 470 -6.65 20.63 3.58
CA ARG A 470 -6.54 22.10 3.59
C ARG A 470 -5.40 22.59 4.48
N THR A 471 -5.17 21.95 5.63
CA THR A 471 -4.05 22.30 6.52
C THR A 471 -2.70 22.06 5.83
N LEU A 472 -2.55 20.93 5.11
CA LEU A 472 -1.34 20.67 4.32
C LEU A 472 -1.23 21.58 3.09
N ASP A 473 -2.34 21.92 2.44
CA ASP A 473 -2.34 22.84 1.31
C ASP A 473 -1.97 24.26 1.74
N GLU A 474 -2.42 24.71 2.91
CA GLU A 474 -1.99 25.97 3.52
C GLU A 474 -0.48 25.96 3.81
N PHE A 475 0.05 24.84 4.32
CA PHE A 475 1.50 24.66 4.46
C PHE A 475 2.21 24.76 3.10
N ARG A 476 1.74 24.04 2.08
CA ARG A 476 2.33 24.02 0.73
C ARG A 476 2.26 25.38 0.04
N ARG A 477 1.18 26.12 0.22
CA ARG A 477 1.05 27.51 -0.29
C ARG A 477 2.03 28.45 0.40
N LYS A 478 2.23 28.27 1.71
CA LYS A 478 3.10 29.13 2.51
C LYS A 478 4.58 28.84 2.28
N TYR A 479 5.00 27.57 2.34
CA TYR A 479 6.41 27.17 2.33
C TYR A 479 6.85 26.46 1.05
N GLY A 480 5.93 26.09 0.17
CA GLY A 480 6.17 25.25 -1.00
C GLY A 480 5.94 23.75 -0.73
N PRO A 481 5.91 22.91 -1.78
CA PRO A 481 5.74 21.47 -1.64
C PRO A 481 7.08 20.81 -1.26
N LEU A 482 7.53 21.02 -0.01
CA LEU A 482 8.89 20.65 0.44
C LEU A 482 9.24 19.16 0.26
N SER A 483 8.27 18.25 0.38
CA SER A 483 8.48 16.82 0.07
C SER A 483 8.78 16.56 -1.41
N THR A 484 8.15 17.27 -2.32
CA THR A 484 8.45 17.16 -3.74
C THR A 484 9.78 17.84 -4.07
N VAL A 485 10.05 18.99 -3.43
CA VAL A 485 11.34 19.69 -3.54
C VAL A 485 12.49 18.80 -3.04
N SER A 486 12.32 18.04 -1.97
CA SER A 486 13.36 17.16 -1.43
C SER A 486 13.69 15.99 -2.35
N VAL A 487 12.75 15.52 -3.17
CA VAL A 487 13.04 14.52 -4.22
C VAL A 487 13.84 15.16 -5.36
N MET A 488 13.61 16.43 -5.68
CA MET A 488 14.36 17.13 -6.74
C MET A 488 15.75 17.57 -6.26
N VAL A 489 15.83 18.08 -5.03
CA VAL A 489 17.03 18.64 -4.39
C VAL A 489 17.08 18.10 -2.95
N PRO A 490 17.70 16.92 -2.73
CA PRO A 490 17.72 16.28 -1.41
C PRO A 490 18.52 17.12 -0.41
N ARG A 491 17.96 17.29 0.79
CA ARG A 491 18.62 18.00 1.89
C ARG A 491 19.86 17.26 2.36
N ASP A 492 21.00 17.94 2.45
CA ASP A 492 22.17 17.41 3.12
C ASP A 492 21.92 17.33 4.65
N PRO A 493 22.26 16.21 5.33
CA PRO A 493 22.08 16.08 6.77
C PRO A 493 22.65 17.23 7.62
N LYS A 494 23.72 17.87 7.15
CA LYS A 494 24.45 18.94 7.86
C LYS A 494 23.84 20.32 7.64
N VAL A 495 22.94 20.47 6.66
CA VAL A 495 22.34 21.76 6.29
C VAL A 495 20.99 21.91 6.98
N SER A 496 20.77 23.02 7.69
CA SER A 496 19.50 23.30 8.35
C SER A 496 18.37 23.49 7.34
N SER A 497 17.12 23.27 7.75
CA SER A 497 15.97 23.31 6.84
C SER A 497 15.81 24.66 6.15
N GLY A 498 16.07 25.77 6.86
CA GLY A 498 16.01 27.11 6.27
C GLY A 498 17.05 27.34 5.19
N ALA A 499 18.31 26.98 5.46
CA ALA A 499 19.40 27.10 4.49
C ALA A 499 19.18 26.20 3.26
N TRP A 500 18.66 24.99 3.47
CA TRP A 500 18.32 24.08 2.39
C TRP A 500 17.19 24.62 1.51
N ILE A 501 16.16 25.26 2.08
CA ILE A 501 15.07 25.88 1.31
C ILE A 501 15.61 26.94 0.34
N GLU A 502 16.53 27.77 0.80
CA GLU A 502 17.16 28.81 -0.03
C GLU A 502 18.04 28.20 -1.13
N GLN A 503 18.85 27.19 -0.77
CA GLN A 503 19.65 26.43 -1.74
C GLN A 503 18.78 25.77 -2.81
N ALA A 504 17.74 25.04 -2.40
CA ALA A 504 16.85 24.34 -3.30
C ALA A 504 16.11 25.30 -4.24
N ARG A 505 15.69 26.46 -3.73
CA ARG A 505 15.09 27.51 -4.57
C ARG A 505 16.06 28.00 -5.65
N LYS A 506 17.33 28.24 -5.28
CA LYS A 506 18.37 28.65 -6.24
C LYS A 506 18.59 27.57 -7.30
N GLU A 507 18.77 26.32 -6.89
CA GLU A 507 19.01 25.20 -7.81
C GLU A 507 17.83 24.95 -8.77
N LEU A 508 16.59 25.08 -8.30
CA LEU A 508 15.40 25.01 -9.15
C LEU A 508 15.26 26.24 -10.06
N GLY A 509 15.73 27.41 -9.62
CA GLY A 509 15.78 28.64 -10.41
C GLY A 509 16.72 28.55 -11.62
N GLU A 510 17.81 27.79 -11.50
CA GLU A 510 18.78 27.55 -12.59
C GLU A 510 18.21 26.73 -13.74
N VAL A 511 17.13 25.96 -13.52
CA VAL A 511 16.41 25.26 -14.59
C VAL A 511 15.41 26.19 -15.27
N SER A 512 15.41 26.19 -16.60
CA SER A 512 14.55 27.05 -17.42
C SER A 512 13.07 26.92 -17.07
N SER A 513 12.36 28.05 -16.94
CA SER A 513 10.93 28.12 -16.61
C SER A 513 10.07 27.33 -17.60
N TYR A 514 10.47 27.25 -18.87
CA TYR A 514 9.77 26.51 -19.93
C TYR A 514 9.54 25.04 -19.57
N VAL A 515 10.46 24.41 -18.82
CA VAL A 515 10.35 23.01 -18.38
C VAL A 515 9.11 22.81 -17.50
N PHE A 516 8.86 23.76 -16.59
CA PHE A 516 7.72 23.74 -15.67
C PHE A 516 6.42 24.17 -16.38
N GLU A 517 6.48 25.20 -17.22
CA GLU A 517 5.33 25.74 -17.95
C GLU A 517 4.75 24.75 -18.96
N LYS A 518 5.61 24.01 -19.68
CA LYS A 518 5.20 22.94 -20.60
C LYS A 518 4.33 21.89 -19.89
N ARG A 519 4.63 21.59 -18.63
CA ARG A 519 3.85 20.62 -17.84
C ARG A 519 2.51 21.17 -17.38
N LEU A 520 2.40 22.49 -17.14
CA LEU A 520 1.15 23.15 -16.76
C LEU A 520 0.12 23.14 -17.90
N GLN A 521 0.60 23.24 -19.13
CA GLN A 521 -0.21 23.28 -20.36
C GLN A 521 -0.71 21.89 -20.80
N ARG A 522 -0.09 20.81 -20.32
CA ARG A 522 -0.56 19.43 -20.48
C ARG A 522 -1.46 19.07 -19.30
#